data_AF-A0A1C0V4L0-F1
#
_entry.id   AF-A0A1C0V4L0-F1
#
_cell.length_a   1.000
_cell.length_b   1.000
_cell.length_c   1.000
_cell.angle_alpha   90.00
_cell.angle_beta   90.00
_cell.angle_gamma   90.00
#
_symmetry.space_group_name_H-M   'P 1'
#
loop_
_entity.id
_entity.type
_entity.pdbx_description
1 polymer ?
#
loop_
_entity_poly.entity_id
_entity_poly.type
_entity_poly.pdbx_seq_one_letter_code
_entity_poly.pdbx_strand_id
1 'polypeptide(L)' 'MKTNHQDRHNPLLILTARGLKFFLWTLAGFAIAFVVFHIFGAIAIANSLLSFDVLVWFIRGAASLFCLFAIAIIIESWR' A
#
# COMPACT_ATOMS: atom_id res chain seq x y z
N MET A 1 5.84 20.37 33.93
CA MET A 1 6.30 18.96 33.83
C MET A 1 6.47 18.64 32.36
N LYS A 2 7.72 18.55 31.90
CA LYS A 2 8.07 18.39 30.47
C LYS A 2 7.77 16.95 30.06
N THR A 3 6.70 16.73 29.30
CA THR A 3 6.37 15.41 28.75
C THR A 3 7.39 15.05 27.68
N ASN A 4 8.50 14.48 28.15
CA ASN A 4 9.45 13.78 27.31
C ASN A 4 8.76 12.50 26.82
N HIS A 5 7.92 12.61 25.79
CA HIS A 5 7.66 11.48 24.91
C HIS A 5 8.98 11.24 24.19
N GLN A 6 9.84 10.49 24.86
CA GLN A 6 11.04 9.95 24.28
C GLN A 6 10.57 8.98 23.20
N ASP A 7 10.48 9.54 22.00
CA ASP A 7 10.64 8.93 20.70
C ASP A 7 11.56 7.70 20.76
N ARG A 8 11.03 6.57 21.24
CA ARG A 8 11.47 5.27 20.74
C ARG A 8 10.88 5.15 19.35
N HIS A 9 11.44 5.94 18.43
CA HIS A 9 11.25 5.81 17.00
C HIS A 9 11.79 4.44 16.61
N ASN A 10 10.93 3.44 16.79
CA ASN A 10 11.23 2.06 16.51
C ASN A 10 11.54 1.99 15.00
N PRO A 11 12.76 1.58 14.63
CA PRO A 11 13.19 1.63 13.23
C PRO A 11 12.30 0.77 12.34
N LEU A 12 11.69 -0.28 12.91
CA LEU A 12 10.69 -1.11 12.24
C LEU A 12 9.41 -0.35 11.95
N LEU A 13 8.88 0.47 12.87
CA LEU A 13 7.71 1.32 12.64
C LEU A 13 8.00 2.39 11.56
N ILE A 14 9.19 2.98 11.59
CA ILE A 14 9.61 3.91 10.53
C ILE A 14 9.72 3.19 9.18
N LEU A 15 10.33 2.01 9.12
CA LEU A 15 10.47 1.22 7.90
C LEU A 15 9.10 0.82 7.35
N THR A 16 8.20 0.43 8.24
CA THR A 16 6.81 0.05 8.00
C THR A 16 6.02 1.24 7.44
N ALA A 17 6.11 2.40 8.08
CA ALA A 17 5.49 3.64 7.60
C ALA A 17 6.08 4.12 6.25
N ARG A 18 7.39 3.96 6.05
CA ARG A 18 8.05 4.25 4.76
C ARG A 18 7.56 3.30 3.67
N GLY A 19 7.47 2.01 3.97
CA GLY A 19 6.95 0.99 3.07
C GLY A 19 5.51 1.26 2.66
N LEU A 20 4.65 1.60 3.62
CA LEU A 20 3.26 1.99 3.35
C LEU A 20 3.18 3.26 2.48
N LYS A 21 4.02 4.26 2.76
CA LYS A 21 4.10 5.48 1.96
C LYS A 21 4.54 5.20 0.52
N PHE A 22 5.51 4.32 0.31
CA PHE A 22 5.91 3.86 -1.03
C PHE A 22 4.79 3.07 -1.71
N PHE A 23 4.09 2.21 -0.97
CA PHE A 23 2.94 1.45 -1.47
C PHE A 23 1.79 2.36 -1.94
N LEU A 24 1.48 3.41 -1.17
CA LEU A 24 0.51 4.43 -1.56
C LEU A 24 0.94 5.17 -2.84
N TRP A 25 2.23 5.47 -2.98
CA TRP A 25 2.79 6.11 -4.17
C TRP A 25 2.69 5.22 -5.41
N THR A 26 3.02 3.93 -5.30
CA THR A 26 2.85 2.99 -6.41
C THR A 26 1.38 2.78 -6.75
N LEU A 27 0.48 2.73 -5.76
CA LEU A 27 -0.95 2.64 -5.99
C LEU A 27 -1.49 3.89 -6.72
N ALA A 28 -1.03 5.08 -6.34
CA ALA A 28 -1.37 6.32 -7.03
C ALA A 28 -0.86 6.33 -8.48
N GLY A 29 0.38 5.90 -8.71
CA GLY A 29 0.93 5.76 -10.07
C GLY A 29 0.14 4.76 -10.92
N PHE A 30 -0.26 3.63 -10.33
CA PHE A 30 -1.10 2.64 -10.99
C PHE A 30 -2.48 3.20 -11.34
N ALA A 31 -3.12 3.93 -10.42
CA ALA A 31 -4.40 4.59 -10.67
C ALA A 31 -4.31 5.62 -11.80
N ILE A 32 -3.23 6.41 -11.86
CA ILE A 32 -3.00 7.38 -12.94
C ILE A 32 -2.83 6.66 -14.28
N ALA A 33 -1.99 5.61 -14.34
CA ALA A 33 -1.80 4.81 -15.54
C ALA A 33 -3.12 4.22 -16.04
N PHE A 34 -3.96 3.73 -15.12
CA PHE A 34 -5.28 3.20 -15.42
C PHE A 34 -6.19 4.25 -16.09
N VAL A 35 -6.28 5.45 -15.50
CA VAL A 35 -7.08 6.55 -16.05
C VAL A 35 -6.57 6.95 -17.44
N VAL A 36 -5.25 7.04 -17.62
CA VAL A 36 -4.64 7.38 -18.93
C VAL A 36 -4.96 6.30 -19.97
N PHE A 37 -4.82 5.01 -19.65
CA PHE A 37 -5.18 3.91 -20.55
C PHE A 37 -6.67 3.94 -20.93
N HIS A 38 -7.53 4.30 -19.99
CA HIS A 38 -8.97 4.40 -20.21
C HIS A 38 -9.34 5.58 -21.12
N ILE A 39 -8.69 6.74 -20.96
CA ILE A 39 -8.91 7.92 -21.81
C ILE A 39 -8.35 7.69 -23.22
N PHE A 40 -7.23 6.99 -23.35
CA PHE A 40 -6.58 6.74 -24.64
C PHE A 40 -7.30 5.69 -25.50
N GLY A 41 -8.45 5.15 -25.07
CA GLY A 41 -9.22 4.17 -25.82
C GLY A 41 -8.58 2.78 -25.89
N ALA A 42 -7.49 2.55 -25.16
CA ALA A 42 -6.86 1.24 -24.96
C ALA A 42 -7.66 0.35 -24.00
N ILE A 43 -8.98 0.52 -23.98
CA ILE A 43 -9.92 -0.13 -23.06
C ILE A 43 -9.84 -1.64 -23.23
N ALA A 44 -9.64 -2.17 -24.43
CA ALA A 44 -9.47 -3.61 -24.65
C ALA A 44 -8.21 -4.17 -23.95
N ILE A 45 -7.12 -3.41 -23.95
CA ILE A 45 -5.85 -3.78 -23.31
C ILE A 45 -5.99 -3.62 -21.79
N ALA A 46 -6.60 -2.53 -21.34
CA ALA A 46 -6.93 -2.29 -19.94
C ALA A 46 -7.88 -3.36 -19.39
N ASN A 47 -8.91 -3.80 -20.13
CA ASN A 47 -9.84 -4.86 -19.69
C ASN A 47 -9.15 -6.24 -19.63
N SER A 48 -8.17 -6.47 -20.51
CA SER A 48 -7.41 -7.72 -20.50
C SER A 48 -6.42 -7.75 -19.32
N LEU A 49 -5.72 -6.64 -19.06
CA LEU A 49 -4.83 -6.48 -17.90
C LEU A 49 -5.60 -6.37 -16.57
N LEU A 50 -6.79 -5.78 -16.60
CA LEU A 50 -7.68 -5.56 -15.47
C LEU A 50 -8.86 -6.52 -15.53
N SER A 51 -8.63 -7.75 -16.00
CA SER A 51 -9.63 -8.79 -15.82
C SER A 51 -9.96 -8.89 -14.33
N PHE A 52 -11.24 -9.16 -14.03
CA PHE A 52 -11.76 -9.23 -12.67
C PHE A 52 -10.88 -10.09 -11.75
N ASP A 53 -10.31 -11.16 -12.31
CA ASP A 53 -9.36 -12.04 -11.64
C ASP A 53 -8.10 -11.29 -11.18
N VAL A 54 -7.45 -10.55 -12.08
CA VAL A 54 -6.23 -9.77 -11.77
C VAL A 54 -6.50 -8.70 -10.71
N LEU A 55 -7.68 -8.08 -10.76
CA LEU A 55 -8.13 -7.09 -9.79
C LEU A 55 -8.37 -7.73 -8.40
N VAL A 56 -8.97 -8.92 -8.37
CA VAL A 56 -9.15 -9.72 -7.15
C VAL A 56 -7.79 -10.13 -6.57
N TRP A 57 -6.87 -10.62 -7.38
CA TRP A 57 -5.51 -10.96 -6.95
C TRP A 57 -4.75 -9.74 -6.44
N PHE A 58 -4.90 -8.59 -7.10
CA PHE A 58 -4.28 -7.34 -6.68
C PHE A 58 -4.82 -6.86 -5.34
N ILE A 59 -6.15 -6.81 -5.17
CA ILE A 59 -6.79 -6.46 -3.89
C ILE A 59 -6.37 -7.43 -2.79
N ARG A 60 -6.30 -8.73 -3.09
CA ARG A 60 -5.89 -9.75 -2.13
C ARG A 60 -4.42 -9.62 -1.73
N GLY A 61 -3.54 -9.31 -2.68
CA GLY A 61 -2.14 -8.98 -2.42
C GLY A 61 -2.00 -7.72 -1.55
N ALA A 62 -2.73 -6.66 -1.89
CA ALA A 62 -2.77 -5.42 -1.11
C ALA A 62 -3.29 -5.65 0.32
N ALA A 63 -4.38 -6.42 0.48
CA ALA A 63 -4.95 -6.76 1.77
C ALA A 63 -3.99 -7.61 2.61
N SER A 64 -3.30 -8.59 1.99
CA SER A 64 -2.30 -9.41 2.67
C SER A 64 -1.11 -8.57 3.15
N LEU A 65 -0.60 -7.66 2.31
CA LEU A 65 0.44 -6.72 2.71
C LEU A 65 -0.04 -5.83 3.86
N PHE A 66 -1.25 -5.28 3.75
CA PHE A 66 -1.84 -4.44 4.78
C PHE A 66 -1.97 -5.17 6.12
N CYS A 67 -2.39 -6.44 6.11
CA CYS A 67 -2.41 -7.28 7.31
C CYS A 67 -1.01 -7.48 7.90
N LEU A 68 0.01 -7.75 7.09
CA LEU A 68 1.39 -7.87 7.57
C LEU A 68 1.88 -6.55 8.20
N PHE A 69 1.54 -5.41 7.59
CA PHE A 69 1.82 -4.08 8.15
C PHE A 69 1.13 -3.87 9.50
N ALA A 70 -0.16 -4.25 9.63
CA ALA A 70 -0.90 -4.16 10.88
C ALA A 70 -0.36 -5.11 11.96
N ILE A 71 0.02 -6.34 11.61
CA ILE A 71 0.61 -7.27 12.57
C ILE A 71 1.97 -6.75 13.06
N ALA A 72 2.79 -6.22 12.14
CA ALA A 72 4.05 -5.57 12.51
C ALA A 72 3.84 -4.39 13.46
N ILE A 73 2.79 -3.56 13.24
CA ILE A 73 2.46 -2.45 14.14
C ILE A 73 2.07 -2.94 15.54
N ILE A 74 1.28 -4.01 15.64
CA ILE A 74 0.78 -4.56 16.91
C ILE A 74 1.92 -5.21 17.70
N ILE A 75 2.76 -6.01 17.04
CA ILE A 75 3.92 -6.66 17.67
C ILE A 75 4.88 -5.60 18.20
N GLU A 76 5.13 -4.55 17.42
CA GLU A 76 5.99 -3.45 17.86
C GLU A 76 5.37 -2.67 19.02
N SER A 77 4.04 -2.49 19.04
CA SER A 77 3.34 -1.80 20.14
C SER A 77 3.31 -2.59 21.44
N TRP A 78 3.42 -3.92 21.37
CA TRP A 78 3.46 -4.78 22.56
C TRP A 78 4.87 -4.84 23.18
N ARG A 79 5.92 -4.57 22.39
CA ARG A 79 7.33 -4.66 22.80
C ARG A 79 7.87 -3.35 23.38
#